data_AF-A0AAJ2ZLK9-F1
#
_entry.id   AF-A0AAJ2ZLK9-F1
#
_cell.length_a   1.000
_cell.length_b   1.000
_cell.length_c   1.000
_cell.angle_alpha   90.00
_cell.angle_beta   90.00
_cell.angle_gamma   90.00
#
_symmetry.space_group_name_H-M   'P 1'
#
loop_
_entity.id
_entity.type
_entity.pdbx_description
1 polymer ?
#
loop_
_entity_poly.entity_id
_entity_poly.type
_entity_poly.pdbx_seq_one_letter_code
_entity_poly.pdbx_strand_id
1 'polypeptide(L)'
;MADRPAYPPPPPVRPPARWGSRRVSGDAPSSAPPGQGMPAYGPPAPPPYGSGPPDTGRFAPGTGHPPKATIGGYAPPGTRYRPADPPGYGVAGPAPAVWSPGHAREAGADGFSNPAVQHQIRQAVVHRVQYANALHASHYWDLRRTSPVGPHALVFLYASRDHGFADPRRPYYEIKAASRLFRDGSEVRDLPALLAELGEIAEGYLTGGGVFDPVAQMTQAGEPMPTAARYVGVSVSSLLGGADEAGAEPNGVGGMGIPGRNLVVMSDDNLLVVERPARAHEQVVVNSTCPHFSGGGVEVRSWLPLTPDQQLHPAWRWLQHLNRLVLAGQERKAAVLGSMVGRRRR
;
A
#
# COMPACT_ATOMS: atom_id res chain seq x y z
N MET A 1 29.60 -50.63 -35.30
CA MET A 1 28.59 -50.26 -34.30
C MET A 1 29.33 -49.90 -33.03
N ALA A 2 29.39 -48.61 -32.69
CA ALA A 2 30.17 -48.10 -31.57
C ALA A 2 29.24 -47.81 -30.38
N ASP A 3 29.56 -48.40 -29.23
CA ASP A 3 28.87 -48.21 -27.96
C ASP A 3 28.99 -46.76 -27.48
N ARG A 4 27.84 -46.13 -27.17
CA ARG A 4 27.80 -44.83 -26.49
C ARG A 4 27.84 -45.06 -24.97
N PRO A 5 28.65 -44.30 -24.22
CA PRO A 5 28.66 -44.38 -22.76
C PRO A 5 27.37 -43.79 -22.19
N ALA A 6 26.76 -44.53 -21.26
CA ALA A 6 25.60 -44.11 -20.49
C ALA A 6 26.02 -43.03 -19.48
N TYR A 7 25.40 -41.85 -19.55
CA TYR A 7 25.52 -40.82 -18.53
C TYR A 7 24.62 -41.16 -17.33
N PRO A 8 25.08 -40.90 -16.09
CA PRO A 8 24.22 -41.03 -14.91
C PRO A 8 23.10 -39.99 -14.93
N PRO A 9 21.94 -40.30 -14.32
CA PRO A 9 20.83 -39.37 -14.23
C PRO A 9 21.20 -38.13 -13.39
N PRO A 10 20.60 -36.96 -13.68
CA PRO A 10 20.82 -35.75 -12.91
C PRO A 10 20.33 -35.92 -11.46
N PRO A 11 20.99 -35.27 -10.49
CA PRO A 11 20.58 -35.34 -9.09
C PRO A 11 19.21 -34.69 -8.86
N PRO A 12 18.45 -35.14 -7.83
CA PRO A 12 17.15 -34.56 -7.51
C PRO A 12 17.28 -33.10 -7.06
N VAL A 13 16.45 -32.24 -7.67
CA VAL A 13 16.30 -30.83 -7.30
C VAL A 13 15.69 -30.75 -5.89
N ARG A 14 16.44 -30.21 -4.91
CA ARG A 14 15.92 -29.93 -3.57
C ARG A 14 15.07 -28.65 -3.60
N PRO A 15 13.92 -28.61 -2.90
CA PRO A 15 13.16 -27.37 -2.72
C PRO A 15 13.97 -26.33 -1.92
N PRO A 16 13.73 -25.02 -2.14
CA PRO A 16 14.43 -23.96 -1.43
C PRO A 16 14.21 -24.07 0.08
N ALA A 17 15.25 -23.71 0.83
CA ALA A 17 15.26 -23.76 2.29
C ALA A 17 14.07 -22.97 2.87
N ARG A 18 13.20 -23.69 3.60
CA ARG A 18 12.13 -23.12 4.40
C ARG A 18 12.77 -22.22 5.47
N TRP A 19 12.62 -20.91 5.33
CA TRP A 19 13.04 -19.94 6.34
C TRP A 19 12.36 -20.29 7.67
N GLY A 20 13.17 -20.75 8.62
CA GLY A 20 12.74 -21.48 9.80
C GLY A 20 12.04 -20.62 10.83
N SER A 21 10.78 -20.96 11.11
CA SER A 21 10.16 -20.72 12.41
C SER A 21 10.84 -21.65 13.42
N ARG A 22 11.77 -21.12 14.22
CA ARG A 22 12.41 -21.87 15.31
C ARG A 22 11.36 -22.11 16.41
N ARG A 23 10.66 -23.25 16.37
CA ARG A 23 9.96 -23.76 17.55
C ARG A 23 11.00 -24.37 18.47
N VAL A 24 11.23 -23.70 19.60
CA VAL A 24 11.94 -24.26 20.74
C VAL A 24 10.91 -25.09 21.52
N SER A 25 11.01 -26.41 21.41
CA SER A 25 10.38 -27.33 22.34
C SER A 25 11.42 -27.66 23.40
N GLY A 26 11.15 -27.29 24.64
CA GLY A 26 11.94 -27.68 25.81
C GLY A 26 10.97 -27.87 26.98
N ASP A 27 11.03 -29.05 27.57
CA ASP A 27 10.19 -29.54 28.65
C ASP A 27 10.26 -28.66 29.92
N ALA A 28 9.13 -28.64 30.64
CA ALA A 28 8.94 -27.93 31.91
C ALA A 28 9.81 -28.51 33.05
N PRO A 29 10.01 -27.75 34.15
CA PRO A 29 9.05 -27.87 35.24
C PRO A 29 8.69 -26.57 35.98
N SER A 30 7.41 -26.49 36.36
CA SER A 30 6.86 -26.01 37.64
C SER A 30 7.59 -24.90 38.43
N SER A 31 7.01 -23.70 38.44
CA SER A 31 6.53 -23.00 39.66
C SER A 31 5.92 -21.65 39.28
N ALA A 32 4.60 -21.51 39.42
CA ALA A 32 3.89 -20.27 39.15
C ALA A 32 3.75 -19.44 40.44
N PRO A 33 4.17 -18.16 40.47
CA PRO A 33 3.71 -17.21 41.46
C PRO A 33 2.35 -16.59 41.06
N PRO A 34 1.55 -16.11 42.02
CA PRO A 34 0.17 -15.69 41.78
C PRO A 34 0.09 -14.29 41.16
N GLY A 35 -0.74 -14.17 40.14
CA GLY A 35 -1.69 -13.06 39.94
C GLY A 35 -1.14 -11.64 39.84
N GLN A 36 -0.76 -11.22 38.63
CA GLN A 36 -0.95 -9.83 38.18
C GLN A 36 -1.72 -9.85 36.86
N GLY A 37 -3.02 -9.60 36.95
CA GLY A 37 -3.90 -9.45 35.79
C GLY A 37 -3.51 -8.21 34.98
N MET A 38 -3.45 -8.37 33.66
CA MET A 38 -3.41 -7.25 32.72
C MET A 38 -4.71 -6.43 32.87
N PRO A 39 -4.66 -5.09 32.89
CA PRO A 39 -5.87 -4.28 32.87
C PRO A 39 -6.59 -4.47 31.53
N ALA A 40 -7.84 -4.93 31.61
CA ALA A 40 -8.77 -4.90 30.48
C ALA A 40 -9.08 -3.43 30.17
N TYR A 41 -8.57 -2.93 29.05
CA TYR A 41 -9.00 -1.64 28.52
C TYR A 41 -10.42 -1.80 27.97
N GLY A 42 -11.40 -1.35 28.76
CA GLY A 42 -12.75 -1.12 28.28
C GLY A 42 -12.79 0.02 27.25
N PRO A 43 -13.83 0.10 26.41
CA PRO A 43 -13.98 1.18 25.44
C PRO A 43 -14.03 2.54 26.14
N PRO A 44 -13.46 3.60 25.52
CA PRO A 44 -13.44 4.94 26.11
C PRO A 44 -14.87 5.46 26.30
N ALA A 45 -15.09 6.12 27.45
CA ALA A 45 -16.35 6.80 27.73
C ALA A 45 -16.58 7.92 26.69
N PRO A 46 -17.83 8.13 26.23
CA PRO A 46 -18.15 9.25 25.36
C PRO A 46 -17.90 10.58 26.08
N PRO A 47 -17.49 11.65 25.35
CA PRO A 47 -17.25 12.95 25.94
C PRO A 47 -18.53 13.54 26.55
N PRO A 48 -18.42 14.33 27.64
CA PRO A 48 -19.57 15.01 28.22
C PRO A 48 -20.12 16.04 27.25
N TYR A 49 -21.38 15.87 26.85
CA TYR A 49 -22.14 16.88 26.13
C TYR A 49 -22.42 18.07 27.06
N GLY A 50 -21.59 19.12 26.96
CA GLY A 50 -21.88 20.42 27.54
C GLY A 50 -22.86 21.17 26.64
N SER A 51 -24.13 21.21 27.03
CA SER A 51 -25.14 22.08 26.42
C SER A 51 -24.97 23.51 26.93
N GLY A 52 -24.08 24.26 26.28
CA GLY A 52 -23.99 25.72 26.40
C GLY A 52 -24.60 26.40 25.16
N PRO A 53 -25.46 27.43 25.32
CA PRO A 53 -26.02 28.16 24.19
C PRO A 53 -24.93 28.97 23.45
N PRO A 54 -25.01 29.12 22.12
CA PRO A 54 -24.02 29.87 21.35
C PRO A 54 -24.13 31.38 21.64
N ASP A 55 -23.02 31.94 22.10
CA ASP A 55 -22.81 33.37 22.29
C ASP A 55 -22.77 34.08 20.92
N THR A 56 -23.68 35.03 20.72
CA THR A 56 -23.82 35.80 19.47
C THR A 56 -22.93 37.04 19.53
N GLY A 57 -21.62 36.80 19.48
CA GLY A 57 -20.57 37.81 19.46
C GLY A 57 -20.31 38.38 18.07
N ARG A 58 -20.88 39.57 17.85
CA ARG A 58 -20.71 40.53 16.74
C ARG A 58 -19.25 40.73 16.30
N PHE A 59 -18.86 40.22 15.12
CA PHE A 59 -17.59 40.58 14.46
C PHE A 59 -17.77 41.74 13.49
N ALA A 60 -17.00 42.80 13.69
CA ALA A 60 -16.85 43.92 12.78
C ALA A 60 -15.78 43.61 11.71
N PRO A 61 -15.94 44.01 10.44
CA PRO A 61 -14.91 43.77 9.41
C PRO A 61 -13.80 44.81 9.52
N GLY A 62 -12.61 44.38 9.96
CA GLY A 62 -11.38 45.15 9.87
C GLY A 62 -10.80 45.07 8.46
N THR A 63 -10.73 46.21 7.78
CA THR A 63 -10.04 46.40 6.50
C THR A 63 -8.53 46.44 6.74
N GLY A 64 -7.84 45.32 6.48
CA GLY A 64 -6.38 45.23 6.50
C GLY A 64 -5.86 44.64 5.19
N HIS A 65 -5.36 45.49 4.30
CA HIS A 65 -4.61 45.06 3.11
C HIS A 65 -3.24 44.49 3.53
N PRO A 66 -2.82 43.32 3.05
CA PRO A 66 -1.43 42.91 3.14
C PRO A 66 -0.57 43.69 2.12
N PRO A 67 0.61 44.20 2.52
CA PRO A 67 1.52 44.87 1.58
C PRO A 67 2.14 43.88 0.59
N LYS A 68 2.19 44.31 -0.68
CA LYS A 68 2.88 43.68 -1.79
C LYS A 68 4.36 43.46 -1.44
N ALA A 69 4.81 42.20 -1.48
CA ALA A 69 6.23 41.89 -1.45
C ALA A 69 6.84 42.20 -2.83
N THR A 70 7.77 43.15 -2.82
CA THR A 70 8.57 43.60 -3.95
C THR A 70 9.55 42.51 -4.39
N ILE A 71 9.55 42.25 -5.70
CA ILE A 71 10.53 41.44 -6.43
C ILE A 71 11.89 42.15 -6.34
N GLY A 72 12.85 41.56 -5.62
CA GLY A 72 14.23 42.00 -5.54
C GLY A 72 15.15 40.91 -6.07
N GLY A 73 15.56 41.05 -7.33
CA GLY A 73 16.60 40.21 -7.94
C GLY A 73 17.99 40.65 -7.51
N TYR A 74 18.82 39.70 -7.12
CA TYR A 74 20.28 39.77 -7.19
C TYR A 74 20.81 38.36 -7.45
N ALA A 75 21.37 38.16 -8.63
CA ALA A 75 22.16 36.98 -8.99
C ALA A 75 23.65 37.31 -8.80
N PRO A 76 24.45 36.45 -8.15
CA PRO A 76 25.90 36.49 -8.27
C PRO A 76 26.40 35.55 -9.38
N PRO A 77 27.60 35.79 -9.93
CA PRO A 77 28.03 35.21 -11.20
C PRO A 77 28.77 33.89 -11.04
N GLY A 78 28.49 32.96 -11.97
CA GLY A 78 29.51 32.13 -12.61
C GLY A 78 30.20 31.05 -11.78
N THR A 79 29.58 29.87 -11.67
CA THR A 79 30.31 28.60 -11.62
C THR A 79 29.71 27.65 -12.67
N ARG A 80 30.53 27.32 -13.68
CA ARG A 80 30.18 26.37 -14.74
C ARG A 80 30.17 24.97 -14.14
N TYR A 81 28.99 24.47 -13.78
CA TYR A 81 28.81 23.05 -13.48
C TYR A 81 28.75 22.28 -14.81
N ARG A 82 29.79 21.50 -15.07
CA ARG A 82 29.84 20.53 -16.17
C ARG A 82 28.99 19.33 -15.74
N PRO A 83 27.95 18.92 -16.49
CA PRO A 83 27.21 17.69 -16.18
C PRO A 83 28.18 16.52 -16.27
N ALA A 84 28.35 15.78 -15.17
CA ALA A 84 28.98 14.48 -15.22
C ALA A 84 28.00 13.52 -15.92
N ASP A 85 28.50 12.78 -16.89
CA ASP A 85 27.77 11.73 -17.59
C ASP A 85 27.18 10.72 -16.57
N PRO A 86 25.89 10.36 -16.68
CA PRO A 86 25.34 9.31 -15.83
C PRO A 86 26.02 7.96 -16.16
N PRO A 87 26.34 7.12 -15.16
CA PRO A 87 26.87 5.78 -15.42
C PRO A 87 25.86 4.96 -16.22
N GLY A 88 26.31 4.47 -17.37
CA GLY A 88 25.51 3.70 -18.31
C GLY A 88 25.02 2.37 -17.72
N TYR A 89 23.73 2.32 -17.37
CA TYR A 89 22.98 1.07 -17.27
C TYR A 89 22.25 0.83 -18.59
N GLY A 90 23.00 0.31 -19.57
CA GLY A 90 22.48 -0.07 -20.87
C GLY A 90 21.88 -1.48 -20.86
N VAL A 91 20.62 -1.59 -20.46
CA VAL A 91 19.70 -2.59 -21.05
C VAL A 91 18.44 -1.82 -21.38
N ALA A 92 18.19 -1.61 -22.68
CA ALA A 92 16.96 -0.99 -23.18
C ALA A 92 15.76 -1.82 -22.72
N GLY A 93 15.16 -1.41 -21.59
CA GLY A 93 13.88 -1.93 -21.15
C GLY A 93 12.79 -1.49 -22.13
N PRO A 94 11.68 -2.26 -22.24
CA PRO A 94 10.54 -1.82 -23.02
C PRO A 94 10.09 -0.44 -22.53
N ALA A 95 9.76 0.46 -23.47
CA ALA A 95 9.28 1.80 -23.17
C ALA A 95 8.15 1.76 -22.12
N PRO A 96 8.05 2.76 -21.22
CA PRO A 96 6.91 2.87 -20.32
C PRO A 96 5.63 2.80 -21.15
N ALA A 97 4.69 1.96 -20.72
CA ALA A 97 3.46 1.72 -21.44
C ALA A 97 2.77 3.06 -21.71
N VAL A 98 2.71 3.46 -22.98
CA VAL A 98 1.91 4.60 -23.44
C VAL A 98 0.49 4.32 -23.00
N TRP A 99 -0.09 5.24 -22.23
CA TRP A 99 -1.48 5.17 -21.80
C TRP A 99 -2.37 5.15 -23.04
N SER A 100 -2.87 3.96 -23.38
CA SER A 100 -4.01 3.82 -24.27
C SER A 100 -5.25 4.11 -23.44
N PRO A 101 -6.12 5.07 -23.83
CA PRO A 101 -7.43 5.21 -23.21
C PRO A 101 -8.22 3.94 -23.51
N GLY A 102 -8.10 2.96 -22.63
CA GLY A 102 -8.84 1.70 -22.71
C GLY A 102 -10.31 2.03 -22.66
N HIS A 103 -11.01 1.75 -23.76
CA HIS A 103 -12.46 1.79 -23.81
C HIS A 103 -13.02 1.05 -22.59
N ALA A 104 -13.85 1.74 -21.81
CA ALA A 104 -14.53 1.16 -20.67
C ALA A 104 -15.19 -0.15 -21.12
N ARG A 105 -14.65 -1.29 -20.67
CA ARG A 105 -15.31 -2.59 -20.82
C ARG A 105 -16.73 -2.44 -20.28
N GLU A 106 -17.72 -2.92 -21.03
CA GLU A 106 -19.11 -2.94 -20.60
C GLU A 106 -19.20 -3.48 -19.16
N ALA A 107 -20.04 -2.83 -18.35
CA ALA A 107 -20.21 -3.22 -16.96
C ALA A 107 -20.63 -4.70 -16.91
N GLY A 108 -19.74 -5.55 -16.41
CA GLY A 108 -20.05 -6.95 -16.16
C GLY A 108 -21.28 -7.09 -15.27
N ALA A 109 -21.99 -8.23 -15.40
CA ALA A 109 -23.18 -8.54 -14.63
C ALA A 109 -22.97 -8.52 -13.09
N ASP A 110 -21.71 -8.44 -12.63
CA ASP A 110 -21.33 -8.37 -11.22
C ASP A 110 -21.49 -6.98 -10.60
N GLY A 111 -21.75 -5.93 -11.40
CA GLY A 111 -21.87 -4.54 -10.95
C GLY A 111 -20.57 -3.92 -10.44
N PHE A 112 -19.52 -4.72 -10.27
CA PHE A 112 -18.19 -4.30 -9.81
C PHE A 112 -17.50 -3.47 -10.89
N SER A 113 -17.64 -3.87 -12.15
CA SER A 113 -17.06 -3.14 -13.30
C SER A 113 -17.77 -1.82 -13.63
N ASN A 114 -18.83 -1.44 -12.90
CA ASN A 114 -19.52 -0.17 -13.11
C ASN A 114 -18.56 1.01 -12.82
N PRO A 115 -18.41 2.00 -13.73
CA PRO A 115 -17.51 3.14 -13.53
C PRO A 115 -17.72 3.91 -12.22
N ALA A 116 -18.97 4.06 -11.77
CA ALA A 116 -19.30 4.73 -10.51
C ALA A 116 -18.81 3.93 -9.29
N VAL A 117 -18.95 2.60 -9.35
CA VAL A 117 -18.43 1.69 -8.32
C VAL A 117 -16.91 1.71 -8.30
N GLN A 118 -16.27 1.68 -9.46
CA GLN A 118 -14.81 1.80 -9.57
C GLN A 118 -14.30 3.13 -9.00
N HIS A 119 -15.01 4.23 -9.24
CA HIS A 119 -14.68 5.51 -8.63
C HIS A 119 -14.78 5.47 -7.09
N GLN A 120 -15.87 4.91 -6.56
CA GLN A 120 -16.05 4.73 -5.12
C GLN A 120 -14.93 3.86 -4.51
N ILE A 121 -14.56 2.76 -5.16
CA ILE A 121 -13.46 1.89 -4.75
C ILE A 121 -12.15 2.68 -4.69
N ARG A 122 -11.82 3.49 -5.71
CA ARG A 122 -10.61 4.33 -5.69
C ARG A 122 -10.61 5.33 -4.53
N GLN A 123 -11.74 5.97 -4.22
CA GLN A 123 -11.85 6.86 -3.04
C GLN A 123 -11.60 6.12 -1.72
N ALA A 124 -12.19 4.94 -1.59
CA ALA A 124 -12.04 4.09 -0.41
C ALA A 124 -10.60 3.53 -0.30
N VAL A 125 -9.95 3.23 -1.44
CA VAL A 125 -8.53 2.85 -1.49
C VAL A 125 -7.65 3.98 -1.00
N VAL A 126 -7.86 5.22 -1.47
CA VAL A 126 -7.10 6.39 -0.98
C VAL A 126 -7.24 6.51 0.54
N HIS A 127 -8.46 6.43 1.07
CA HIS A 127 -8.66 6.46 2.53
C HIS A 127 -7.89 5.34 3.24
N ARG A 128 -7.95 4.12 2.69
CA ARG A 128 -7.32 2.96 3.30
C ARG A 128 -5.80 3.03 3.29
N VAL A 129 -5.18 3.45 2.20
CA VAL A 129 -3.71 3.54 2.11
C VAL A 129 -3.16 4.66 2.99
N GLN A 130 -3.92 5.74 3.19
CA GLN A 130 -3.58 6.77 4.17
C GLN A 130 -3.55 6.23 5.58
N TYR A 131 -4.60 5.51 5.96
CA TYR A 131 -4.69 4.89 7.28
C TYR A 131 -3.57 3.87 7.48
N ALA A 132 -3.30 3.01 6.48
CA ALA A 132 -2.20 2.05 6.52
C ALA A 132 -0.83 2.72 6.65
N ASN A 133 -0.59 3.84 5.94
CA ASN A 133 0.65 4.59 6.05
C ASN A 133 0.81 5.28 7.42
N ALA A 134 -0.29 5.74 8.02
CA ALA A 134 -0.27 6.31 9.36
C ALA A 134 0.05 5.25 10.43
N LEU A 135 -0.58 4.06 10.34
CA LEU A 135 -0.23 2.92 11.18
C LEU A 135 1.23 2.48 10.99
N HIS A 136 1.71 2.46 9.74
CA HIS A 136 3.11 2.18 9.43
C HIS A 136 4.06 3.17 10.13
N ALA A 137 3.74 4.47 10.08
CA ALA A 137 4.53 5.50 10.76
C ALA A 137 4.53 5.33 12.29
N SER A 138 3.38 4.98 12.88
CA SER A 138 3.28 4.68 14.31
C SER A 138 4.16 3.49 14.69
N HIS A 139 4.05 2.37 13.97
CA HIS A 139 4.89 1.20 14.22
C HIS A 139 6.38 1.48 14.04
N TYR A 140 6.74 2.23 12.99
CA TYR A 140 8.11 2.66 12.74
C TYR A 140 8.67 3.45 13.92
N TRP A 141 7.90 4.40 14.46
CA TRP A 141 8.29 5.19 15.61
C TRP A 141 8.39 4.37 16.89
N ASP A 142 7.36 3.58 17.20
CA ASP A 142 7.28 2.84 18.46
C ASP A 142 8.37 1.77 18.57
N LEU A 143 8.71 1.12 17.45
CA LEU A 143 9.67 0.02 17.43
C LEU A 143 11.12 0.44 17.13
N ARG A 144 11.39 1.73 16.88
CA ARG A 144 12.72 2.25 16.47
C ARG A 144 13.88 1.90 17.39
N ARG A 145 13.62 1.65 18.68
CA ARG A 145 14.65 1.35 19.70
C ARG A 145 14.82 -0.14 19.99
N THR A 146 13.88 -0.98 19.59
CA THR A 146 13.81 -2.39 20.02
C THR A 146 13.83 -3.36 18.84
N SER A 147 13.02 -3.10 17.83
CA SER A 147 12.93 -3.90 16.60
C SER A 147 12.62 -2.98 15.42
N PRO A 148 13.60 -2.20 14.93
CA PRO A 148 13.39 -1.20 13.91
C PRO A 148 12.66 -1.76 12.68
N VAL A 149 11.64 -1.02 12.24
CA VAL A 149 10.90 -1.28 11.01
C VAL A 149 11.56 -0.49 9.89
N GLY A 150 11.61 -1.05 8.69
CA GLY A 150 12.16 -0.39 7.50
C GLY A 150 11.32 0.81 7.05
N PRO A 151 11.82 1.59 6.08
CA PRO A 151 11.12 2.78 5.58
C PRO A 151 9.92 2.46 4.69
N HIS A 152 9.73 1.18 4.33
CA HIS A 152 8.69 0.73 3.42
C HIS A 152 7.77 -0.31 4.08
N ALA A 153 6.53 -0.38 3.60
CA ALA A 153 5.56 -1.42 3.91
C ALA A 153 4.78 -1.78 2.64
N LEU A 154 4.44 -3.05 2.48
CA LEU A 154 3.60 -3.53 1.38
C LEU A 154 2.17 -3.73 1.86
N VAL A 155 1.20 -3.36 1.03
CA VAL A 155 -0.23 -3.41 1.35
C VAL A 155 -1.00 -3.98 0.16
N PHE A 156 -1.60 -5.15 0.32
CA PHE A 156 -2.54 -5.71 -0.63
C PHE A 156 -3.97 -5.28 -0.26
N LEU A 157 -4.72 -4.81 -1.25
CA LEU A 157 -6.01 -4.16 -1.08
C LEU A 157 -7.12 -5.03 -1.63
N TYR A 158 -8.20 -5.18 -0.87
CA TYR A 158 -9.34 -5.99 -1.23
C TYR A 158 -10.64 -5.23 -0.99
N ALA A 159 -11.51 -5.17 -1.98
CA ALA A 159 -12.86 -4.63 -1.84
C ALA A 159 -13.80 -5.72 -1.33
N SER A 160 -14.46 -5.46 -0.22
CA SER A 160 -15.53 -6.28 0.31
C SER A 160 -16.84 -5.50 0.27
N ARG A 161 -17.91 -6.13 -0.17
CA ARG A 161 -19.23 -5.49 -0.18
C ARG A 161 -19.72 -5.39 1.26
N ASP A 162 -20.09 -4.20 1.68
CA ASP A 162 -20.74 -4.00 2.96
C ASP A 162 -22.22 -4.38 2.84
N HIS A 163 -22.60 -5.45 3.52
CA HIS A 163 -23.98 -5.94 3.56
C HIS A 163 -24.87 -5.14 4.52
N GLY A 164 -24.28 -4.33 5.40
CA GLY A 164 -24.99 -3.42 6.30
C GLY A 164 -25.53 -2.17 5.59
N PHE A 165 -25.06 -1.87 4.38
CA PHE A 165 -25.53 -0.71 3.62
C PHE A 165 -26.78 -1.05 2.79
N ALA A 166 -27.86 -0.34 3.06
CA ALA A 166 -29.22 -0.74 2.70
C ALA A 166 -29.59 -0.59 1.21
N ASP A 167 -28.79 0.07 0.36
CA ASP A 167 -29.13 0.31 -1.05
C ASP A 167 -28.53 -0.77 -1.98
N PRO A 168 -29.33 -1.73 -2.50
CA PRO A 168 -28.82 -2.76 -3.40
C PRO A 168 -28.44 -2.19 -4.78
N ARG A 169 -28.97 -1.02 -5.15
CA ARG A 169 -28.70 -0.34 -6.43
C ARG A 169 -27.39 0.44 -6.40
N ARG A 170 -26.87 0.74 -5.20
CA ARG A 170 -25.59 1.42 -4.98
C ARG A 170 -24.77 0.64 -3.96
N PRO A 171 -24.23 -0.53 -4.36
CA PRO A 171 -23.46 -1.37 -3.44
C PRO A 171 -22.29 -0.57 -2.86
N TYR A 172 -22.18 -0.53 -1.53
CA TYR A 172 -21.04 0.06 -0.85
C TYR A 172 -19.93 -0.96 -0.72
N TYR A 173 -18.70 -0.55 -1.02
CA TYR A 173 -17.50 -1.37 -0.89
C TYR A 173 -16.58 -0.78 0.16
N GLU A 174 -16.25 -1.58 1.16
CA GLU A 174 -15.19 -1.30 2.12
C GLU A 174 -13.87 -1.88 1.60
N ILE A 175 -12.77 -1.17 1.79
CA ILE A 175 -11.43 -1.67 1.45
C ILE A 175 -10.76 -2.27 2.67
N LYS A 176 -10.52 -3.57 2.62
CA LYS A 176 -9.69 -4.30 3.57
C LYS A 176 -8.24 -4.30 3.11
N ALA A 177 -7.32 -4.32 4.07
CA ALA A 177 -5.90 -4.39 3.77
C ALA A 177 -5.21 -5.58 4.45
N ALA A 178 -4.31 -6.22 3.71
CA ALA A 178 -3.36 -7.19 4.22
C ALA A 178 -1.95 -6.63 4.00
N SER A 179 -1.21 -6.45 5.10
CA SER A 179 0.02 -5.68 5.11
C SER A 179 1.24 -6.50 5.55
N ARG A 180 2.40 -6.14 5.01
CA ARG A 180 3.70 -6.62 5.44
C ARG A 180 4.58 -5.44 5.80
N LEU A 181 5.01 -5.42 7.05
CA LEU A 181 6.08 -4.56 7.51
C LEU A 181 7.41 -5.28 7.26
N PHE A 182 8.43 -4.51 6.89
CA PHE A 182 9.78 -5.04 6.76
C PHE A 182 10.62 -4.61 7.96
N ARG A 183 11.55 -5.44 8.39
CA ARG A 183 12.54 -5.01 9.39
C ARG A 183 13.51 -4.04 8.72
N ASP A 184 14.06 -3.11 9.47
CA ASP A 184 15.10 -2.24 8.93
C ASP A 184 16.36 -3.06 8.63
N GLY A 185 16.97 -2.76 7.50
CA GLY A 185 18.05 -3.54 6.89
C GLY A 185 18.44 -2.95 5.54
N SER A 186 19.62 -3.28 5.03
CA SER A 186 20.09 -2.78 3.73
C SER A 186 19.18 -3.20 2.57
N GLU A 187 18.57 -4.38 2.68
CA GLU A 187 17.69 -5.00 1.70
C GLU A 187 16.36 -4.23 1.50
N VAL A 188 15.94 -3.43 2.47
CA VAL A 188 14.70 -2.64 2.40
C VAL A 188 14.95 -1.18 2.07
N ARG A 189 16.20 -0.77 1.79
CA ARG A 189 16.53 0.62 1.42
C ARG A 189 16.35 0.88 -0.07
N ASP A 190 16.61 -0.12 -0.91
CA ASP A 190 16.35 -0.07 -2.35
C ASP A 190 14.96 -0.62 -2.66
N LEU A 191 13.98 0.27 -2.76
CA LEU A 191 12.59 -0.11 -3.02
C LEU A 191 12.40 -0.89 -4.35
N PRO A 192 12.96 -0.46 -5.50
CA PRO A 192 12.94 -1.27 -6.71
C PRO A 192 13.47 -2.70 -6.52
N ALA A 193 14.61 -2.88 -5.85
CA ALA A 193 15.18 -4.21 -5.60
C ALA A 193 14.28 -5.05 -4.68
N LEU A 194 13.77 -4.46 -3.60
CA LEU A 194 12.82 -5.10 -2.69
C LEU A 194 11.58 -5.60 -3.44
N LEU A 195 10.99 -4.78 -4.31
CA LEU A 195 9.81 -5.17 -5.09
C LEU A 195 10.11 -6.26 -6.13
N ALA A 196 11.31 -6.24 -6.72
CA ALA A 196 11.75 -7.30 -7.62
C ALA A 196 11.81 -8.65 -6.90
N GLU A 197 12.46 -8.71 -5.72
CA GLU A 197 12.54 -9.92 -4.89
C GLU A 197 11.16 -10.44 -4.49
N LEU A 198 10.25 -9.54 -4.10
CA LEU A 198 8.86 -9.90 -3.77
C LEU A 198 8.11 -10.46 -4.98
N GLY A 199 8.42 -9.96 -6.18
CA GLY A 199 7.94 -10.52 -7.45
C GLY A 199 8.46 -11.94 -7.69
N GLU A 200 9.75 -12.20 -7.50
CA GLU A 200 10.35 -13.54 -7.64
C GLU A 200 9.71 -14.55 -6.69
N ILE A 201 9.44 -14.16 -5.44
CA ILE A 201 8.73 -15.00 -4.47
C ILE A 201 7.33 -15.35 -4.98
N ALA A 202 6.59 -14.37 -5.48
CA ALA A 202 5.25 -14.59 -6.04
C ALA A 202 5.27 -15.50 -7.28
N GLU A 203 6.26 -15.33 -8.16
CA GLU A 203 6.48 -16.21 -9.31
C GLU A 203 6.78 -17.65 -8.89
N GLY A 204 7.58 -17.84 -7.83
CA GLY A 204 7.87 -19.17 -7.27
C GLY A 204 6.60 -19.95 -6.90
N TYR A 205 5.59 -19.27 -6.33
CA TYR A 205 4.31 -19.90 -6.02
C TYR A 205 3.50 -20.28 -7.26
N LEU A 206 3.57 -19.47 -8.32
CA LEU A 206 2.82 -19.70 -9.56
C LEU A 206 3.48 -20.75 -10.47
N THR A 207 4.81 -20.79 -10.55
CA THR A 207 5.55 -21.72 -11.42
C THR A 207 5.42 -23.17 -10.95
N GLY A 208 5.29 -23.41 -9.64
CA GLY A 208 5.04 -24.75 -9.08
C GLY A 208 3.64 -25.32 -9.31
N GLY A 209 2.83 -24.74 -10.20
CA GLY A 209 1.41 -25.10 -10.40
C GLY A 209 0.50 -24.70 -9.23
N GLY A 210 1.04 -23.93 -8.27
CA GLY A 210 0.33 -23.49 -7.08
C GLY A 210 -0.59 -22.30 -7.31
N VAL A 211 -1.28 -21.96 -6.23
CA VAL A 211 -2.07 -20.73 -6.11
C VAL A 211 -1.25 -19.74 -5.27
N PHE A 212 -1.10 -18.54 -5.78
CA PHE A 212 -0.51 -17.43 -5.05
C PHE A 212 -1.61 -16.62 -4.35
N ASP A 213 -1.58 -16.61 -3.01
CA ASP A 213 -2.49 -15.86 -2.16
C ASP A 213 -1.68 -14.95 -1.21
N PRO A 214 -1.57 -13.64 -1.52
CA PRO A 214 -0.75 -12.72 -0.74
C PRO A 214 -1.12 -12.67 0.73
N VAL A 215 -2.42 -12.79 1.06
CA VAL A 215 -2.89 -12.76 2.44
C VAL A 215 -2.24 -13.89 3.24
N ALA A 216 -2.22 -15.11 2.69
CA ALA A 216 -1.67 -16.27 3.37
C ALA A 216 -0.12 -16.36 3.30
N GLN A 217 0.49 -15.84 2.22
CA GLN A 217 1.88 -16.16 1.87
C GLN A 217 2.84 -14.97 1.99
N MET A 218 2.35 -13.73 1.96
CA MET A 218 3.19 -12.54 1.89
C MET A 218 2.80 -11.44 2.87
N THR A 219 1.86 -11.68 3.79
CA THR A 219 1.47 -10.69 4.81
C THR A 219 1.68 -11.23 6.21
N GLN A 220 1.89 -10.31 7.17
CA GLN A 220 2.12 -10.63 8.58
C GLN A 220 0.99 -10.12 9.46
N ALA A 221 0.38 -9.01 9.05
CA ALA A 221 -0.75 -8.39 9.72
C ALA A 221 -1.82 -8.13 8.68
N GLY A 222 -2.98 -8.74 8.86
CA GLY A 222 -4.11 -8.57 7.96
C GLY A 222 -5.37 -8.39 8.77
N GLU A 223 -6.24 -7.53 8.27
CA GLU A 223 -7.62 -7.54 8.74
C GLU A 223 -8.26 -8.90 8.43
N PRO A 224 -9.25 -9.33 9.23
CA PRO A 224 -10.08 -10.47 8.86
C PRO A 224 -10.61 -10.26 7.43
N MET A 225 -10.19 -11.13 6.51
CA MET A 225 -10.48 -11.00 5.09
C MET A 225 -11.73 -11.82 4.74
N PRO A 226 -12.85 -11.18 4.35
CA PRO A 226 -14.04 -11.92 3.96
C PRO A 226 -13.77 -12.80 2.73
N THR A 227 -14.36 -13.99 2.68
CA THR A 227 -14.20 -14.93 1.55
C THR A 227 -14.66 -14.33 0.22
N ALA A 228 -15.62 -13.41 0.26
CA ALA A 228 -16.15 -12.72 -0.92
C ALA A 228 -15.35 -11.45 -1.30
N ALA A 229 -14.29 -11.10 -0.55
CA ALA A 229 -13.49 -9.93 -0.86
C ALA A 229 -12.71 -10.12 -2.18
N ARG A 230 -12.71 -9.09 -3.02
CA ARG A 230 -12.06 -9.11 -4.34
C ARG A 230 -10.82 -8.25 -4.29
N TYR A 231 -9.72 -8.77 -4.83
CA TYR A 231 -8.48 -8.01 -4.96
C TYR A 231 -8.69 -6.77 -5.84
N VAL A 232 -8.21 -5.61 -5.40
CA VAL A 232 -8.36 -4.33 -6.13
C VAL A 232 -7.05 -3.60 -6.38
N GLY A 233 -5.95 -4.05 -5.81
CA GLY A 233 -4.65 -3.45 -6.06
C GLY A 233 -3.63 -3.72 -4.97
N VAL A 234 -2.44 -3.20 -5.20
CA VAL A 234 -1.31 -3.28 -4.29
C VAL A 234 -0.74 -1.88 -4.09
N SER A 235 -0.31 -1.59 -2.87
CA SER A 235 0.32 -0.35 -2.51
C SER A 235 1.63 -0.57 -1.77
N VAL A 236 2.60 0.30 -2.02
CA VAL A 236 3.78 0.49 -1.18
C VAL A 236 3.61 1.78 -0.41
N SER A 237 3.65 1.67 0.92
CA SER A 237 3.72 2.79 1.84
C SER A 237 5.19 3.07 2.15
N SER A 238 5.66 4.28 1.86
CA SER A 238 7.01 4.76 2.17
C SER A 238 6.94 5.93 3.15
N LEU A 239 7.82 5.95 4.15
CA LEU A 239 7.97 7.10 5.04
C LEU A 239 8.96 8.10 4.43
N LEU A 240 8.66 9.39 4.57
CA LEU A 240 9.49 10.48 4.08
C LEU A 240 10.20 11.14 5.28
N GLY A 241 11.53 11.22 5.23
CA GLY A 241 12.35 11.66 6.36
C GLY A 241 12.50 10.53 7.39
N GLY A 242 13.74 10.03 7.55
CA GLY A 242 14.04 9.02 8.56
C GLY A 242 14.06 9.62 9.97
N ALA A 243 13.84 8.79 11.00
CA ALA A 243 14.04 9.21 12.39
C ALA A 243 15.45 9.76 12.66
N ASP A 244 16.43 9.36 11.85
CA ASP A 244 17.83 9.72 11.98
C ASP A 244 18.18 11.12 11.43
N GLU A 245 17.38 11.68 10.51
CA GLU A 245 17.74 12.97 9.87
C GLU A 245 17.37 14.19 10.72
N ALA A 246 16.50 14.05 11.72
CA ALA A 246 16.01 15.21 12.46
C ALA A 246 16.39 15.24 13.94
N GLY A 247 16.62 14.10 14.61
CA GLY A 247 16.79 14.05 16.08
C GLY A 247 15.63 14.66 16.89
N ALA A 248 14.64 15.23 16.22
CA ALA A 248 13.50 15.94 16.74
C ALA A 248 12.30 15.00 16.71
N GLU A 249 11.50 15.04 17.76
CA GLU A 249 10.24 14.30 17.75
C GLU A 249 9.36 14.79 16.59
N PRO A 250 8.80 13.86 15.79
CA PRO A 250 7.90 14.24 14.72
C PRO A 250 6.69 14.98 15.31
N ASN A 251 6.17 15.95 14.55
CA ASN A 251 5.00 16.74 14.98
C ASN A 251 3.76 15.84 15.10
N GLY A 252 3.50 15.27 16.27
CA GLY A 252 2.31 14.43 16.51
C GLY A 252 2.55 13.32 17.54
N VAL A 253 1.46 12.79 18.08
CA VAL A 253 1.52 11.68 19.05
C VAL A 253 1.93 10.39 18.34
N GLY A 254 2.89 9.65 18.93
CA GLY A 254 3.20 8.27 18.52
C GLY A 254 3.70 8.13 17.08
N GLY A 255 4.50 9.07 16.56
CA GLY A 255 5.08 8.95 15.20
C GLY A 255 4.12 9.25 14.05
N MET A 256 2.85 9.53 14.33
CA MET A 256 1.84 9.88 13.32
C MET A 256 2.21 11.16 12.54
N GLY A 257 3.11 11.98 13.07
CA GLY A 257 3.64 13.17 12.41
C GLY A 257 4.68 12.91 11.31
N ILE A 258 5.16 11.66 11.15
CA ILE A 258 6.13 11.33 10.09
C ILE A 258 5.39 11.36 8.75
N PRO A 259 5.78 12.18 7.77
CA PRO A 259 5.10 12.22 6.48
C PRO A 259 5.33 10.93 5.70
N GLY A 260 4.45 10.65 4.75
CA GLY A 260 4.53 9.42 3.97
C GLY A 260 3.97 9.55 2.57
N ARG A 261 4.40 8.65 1.69
CA ARG A 261 3.92 8.53 0.32
C ARG A 261 3.49 7.10 0.06
N ASN A 262 2.33 6.93 -0.56
CA ASN A 262 1.89 5.64 -1.07
C ASN A 262 1.97 5.63 -2.59
N LEU A 263 2.64 4.63 -3.15
CA LEU A 263 2.50 4.25 -4.54
C LEU A 263 1.44 3.15 -4.62
N VAL A 264 0.42 3.30 -5.45
CA VAL A 264 -0.66 2.31 -5.59
C VAL A 264 -0.79 1.92 -7.06
N VAL A 265 -0.85 0.62 -7.32
CA VAL A 265 -1.26 0.05 -8.61
C VAL A 265 -2.59 -0.65 -8.40
N MET A 266 -3.62 -0.15 -9.07
CA MET A 266 -4.96 -0.73 -9.04
C MET A 266 -5.03 -1.98 -9.94
N SER A 267 -6.04 -2.82 -9.73
CA SER A 267 -6.29 -4.01 -10.57
C SER A 267 -6.66 -3.68 -12.02
N ASP A 268 -7.04 -2.43 -12.29
CA ASP A 268 -7.34 -1.89 -13.62
C ASP A 268 -6.16 -1.08 -14.20
N ASP A 269 -4.95 -1.31 -13.69
CA ASP A 269 -3.68 -0.68 -14.07
C ASP A 269 -3.61 0.84 -13.83
N ASN A 270 -4.60 1.44 -13.16
CA ASN A 270 -4.50 2.82 -12.73
C ASN A 270 -3.46 2.99 -11.62
N LEU A 271 -2.67 4.05 -11.73
CA LEU A 271 -1.65 4.41 -10.76
C LEU A 271 -2.16 5.54 -9.87
N LEU A 272 -1.86 5.46 -8.57
CA LEU A 272 -2.11 6.52 -7.61
C LEU A 272 -0.82 6.81 -6.83
N VAL A 273 -0.49 8.09 -6.69
CA VAL A 273 0.43 8.57 -5.67
C VAL A 273 -0.40 9.31 -4.62
N VAL A 274 -0.40 8.79 -3.39
CA VAL A 274 -1.15 9.39 -2.28
C VAL A 274 -0.14 9.90 -1.26
N GLU A 275 -0.05 11.21 -1.13
CA GLU A 275 0.85 11.85 -0.17
C GLU A 275 0.11 12.16 1.11
N ARG A 276 0.68 11.70 2.23
CA ARG A 276 0.20 12.00 3.57
C ARG A 276 1.12 13.07 4.17
N PRO A 277 0.61 14.29 4.41
CA PRO A 277 1.38 15.32 5.06
C PRO A 277 1.72 14.97 6.52
N ALA A 278 2.71 15.65 7.07
CA ALA A 278 3.08 15.52 8.48
C ALA A 278 1.98 16.04 9.42
N ARG A 279 1.19 17.03 8.98
CA ARG A 279 0.15 17.67 9.78
C ARG A 279 -1.24 17.21 9.38
N ALA A 280 -2.07 16.87 10.37
CA ALA A 280 -3.43 16.35 10.14
C ALA A 280 -4.39 17.31 9.44
N HIS A 281 -4.13 18.62 9.48
CA HIS A 281 -4.96 19.65 8.83
C HIS A 281 -4.52 19.99 7.40
N GLU A 282 -3.40 19.43 6.93
CA GLU A 282 -2.94 19.65 5.56
C GLU A 282 -3.76 18.78 4.59
N GLN A 283 -4.09 19.37 3.44
CA GLN A 283 -4.90 18.70 2.43
C GLN A 283 -4.12 17.52 1.83
N VAL A 284 -4.81 16.42 1.63
CA VAL A 284 -4.23 15.25 0.97
C VAL A 284 -4.20 15.47 -0.52
N VAL A 285 -3.03 15.29 -1.11
CA VAL A 285 -2.83 15.31 -2.56
C VAL A 285 -2.82 13.89 -3.09
N VAL A 286 -3.65 13.66 -4.10
CA VAL A 286 -3.74 12.39 -4.83
C VAL A 286 -3.42 12.65 -6.28
N ASN A 287 -2.29 12.11 -6.76
CA ASN A 287 -1.95 12.16 -8.17
C ASN A 287 -2.36 10.84 -8.84
N SER A 288 -3.08 10.89 -9.97
CA SER A 288 -3.59 9.69 -10.62
C SER A 288 -3.42 9.69 -12.15
N THR A 289 -3.35 8.50 -12.75
CA THR A 289 -3.54 8.31 -14.20
C THR A 289 -5.01 8.40 -14.63
N CYS A 290 -5.96 8.23 -13.71
CA CYS A 290 -7.39 8.31 -14.04
C CYS A 290 -7.93 9.72 -13.77
N PRO A 291 -8.80 10.25 -14.65
CA PRO A 291 -9.47 11.51 -14.40
C PRO A 291 -10.38 11.40 -13.17
N HIS A 292 -10.37 12.44 -12.34
CA HIS A 292 -11.22 12.51 -11.17
C HIS A 292 -12.65 12.89 -11.54
N PHE A 293 -13.62 12.17 -10.98
CA PHE A 293 -15.03 12.59 -10.97
C PHE A 293 -15.37 13.02 -9.54
N SER A 294 -15.63 14.31 -9.33
CA SER A 294 -15.96 14.90 -8.03
C SER A 294 -17.38 14.56 -7.57
N GLY A 295 -17.70 13.26 -7.45
CA GLY A 295 -19.04 12.76 -7.14
C GLY A 295 -19.27 12.28 -5.70
N GLY A 296 -18.31 12.44 -4.78
CA GLY A 296 -18.24 11.63 -3.55
C GLY A 296 -18.25 12.32 -2.19
N GLY A 297 -18.46 13.64 -2.09
CA GLY A 297 -18.67 14.33 -0.81
C GLY A 297 -17.47 14.41 0.15
N VAL A 298 -16.26 14.02 -0.27
CA VAL A 298 -15.02 14.25 0.51
C VAL A 298 -14.32 15.48 -0.06
N GLU A 299 -14.71 16.67 0.40
CA GLU A 299 -14.22 17.98 -0.08
C GLU A 299 -12.72 18.24 0.21
N VAL A 300 -12.05 17.38 0.99
CA VAL A 300 -10.71 17.66 1.54
C VAL A 300 -9.57 17.00 0.74
N ARG A 301 -9.78 16.61 -0.52
CA ARG A 301 -8.75 15.96 -1.35
C ARG A 301 -8.53 16.69 -2.67
N SER A 302 -7.27 16.98 -2.97
CA SER A 302 -6.87 17.50 -4.27
C SER A 302 -6.49 16.35 -5.19
N TRP A 303 -7.26 16.16 -6.26
CA TRP A 303 -6.96 15.16 -7.29
C TRP A 303 -6.26 15.82 -8.47
N LEU A 304 -5.03 15.39 -8.73
CA LEU A 304 -4.19 15.94 -9.78
C LEU A 304 -3.80 14.82 -10.77
N PRO A 305 -3.48 15.14 -12.02
CA PRO A 305 -2.80 14.22 -12.90
C PRO A 305 -1.43 13.81 -12.34
N LEU A 306 -0.96 12.60 -12.65
CA LEU A 306 0.42 12.22 -12.38
C LEU A 306 1.40 13.08 -13.17
N THR A 307 2.35 13.66 -12.46
CA THR A 307 3.45 14.42 -13.07
C THR A 307 4.41 13.48 -13.82
N PRO A 308 5.16 13.96 -14.83
CA PRO A 308 6.16 13.15 -15.53
C PRO A 308 7.17 12.51 -14.58
N ASP A 309 7.67 13.25 -13.59
CA ASP A 309 8.63 12.74 -12.61
C ASP A 309 8.06 11.58 -11.78
N GLN A 310 6.80 11.70 -11.38
CA GLN A 310 6.10 10.61 -10.67
C GLN A 310 5.92 9.39 -11.57
N GLN A 311 5.67 9.56 -12.88
CA GLN A 311 5.53 8.45 -13.82
C GLN A 311 6.85 7.70 -14.06
N LEU A 312 7.98 8.38 -13.94
CA LEU A 312 9.32 7.81 -14.11
C LEU A 312 9.86 7.09 -12.86
N HIS A 313 9.08 6.99 -11.79
CA HIS A 313 9.53 6.35 -10.56
C HIS A 313 9.91 4.87 -10.81
N PRO A 314 11.14 4.43 -10.48
CA PRO A 314 11.66 3.11 -10.89
C PRO A 314 10.90 1.94 -10.25
N ALA A 315 10.28 2.16 -9.09
CA ALA A 315 9.45 1.16 -8.41
C ALA A 315 8.18 0.77 -9.18
N TRP A 316 7.67 1.59 -10.10
CA TRP A 316 6.40 1.31 -10.79
C TRP A 316 6.44 -0.01 -11.55
N ARG A 317 7.52 -0.25 -12.29
CA ARG A 317 7.70 -1.48 -13.08
C ARG A 317 7.50 -2.72 -12.20
N TRP A 318 8.15 -2.76 -11.04
CA TRP A 318 8.13 -3.91 -10.16
C TRP A 318 6.82 -4.03 -9.39
N LEU A 319 6.22 -2.90 -8.99
CA LEU A 319 4.91 -2.90 -8.34
C LEU A 319 3.79 -3.37 -9.29
N GLN A 320 3.83 -2.92 -10.55
CA GLN A 320 2.92 -3.40 -11.60
C GLN A 320 3.14 -4.88 -11.90
N HIS A 321 4.40 -5.32 -11.94
CA HIS A 321 4.73 -6.73 -12.11
C HIS A 321 4.12 -7.58 -10.99
N LEU A 322 4.34 -7.20 -9.73
CA LEU A 322 3.74 -7.85 -8.57
C LEU A 322 2.20 -7.84 -8.64
N ASN A 323 1.58 -6.72 -9.03
CA ASN A 323 0.13 -6.62 -9.21
C ASN A 323 -0.42 -7.68 -10.18
N ARG A 324 0.26 -7.88 -11.33
CA ARG A 324 -0.12 -8.89 -12.33
C ARG A 324 0.01 -10.32 -11.79
N LEU A 325 1.06 -10.61 -11.01
CA LEU A 325 1.24 -11.91 -10.37
C LEU A 325 0.13 -12.20 -9.36
N VAL A 326 -0.28 -11.19 -8.57
CA VAL A 326 -1.41 -11.32 -7.65
C VAL A 326 -2.69 -11.62 -8.41
N LEU A 327 -2.99 -10.87 -9.48
CA LEU A 327 -4.18 -11.10 -10.31
C LEU A 327 -4.21 -12.52 -10.88
N ALA A 328 -3.10 -12.99 -11.45
CA ALA A 328 -2.97 -14.36 -11.94
C ALA A 328 -3.19 -15.40 -10.83
N GLY A 329 -2.70 -15.13 -9.62
CA GLY A 329 -2.96 -15.96 -8.44
C GLY A 329 -4.44 -16.02 -8.06
N GLN A 330 -5.12 -14.87 -8.06
CA GLN A 330 -6.57 -14.80 -7.77
C GLN A 330 -7.41 -15.53 -8.81
N GLU A 331 -7.08 -15.41 -10.10
CA GLU A 331 -7.76 -16.12 -11.18
C GLU A 331 -7.63 -17.64 -11.02
N ARG A 332 -6.42 -18.13 -10.73
CA ARG A 332 -6.20 -19.56 -10.46
C ARG A 332 -6.96 -20.03 -9.22
N LYS A 333 -6.96 -19.23 -8.15
CA LYS A 333 -7.73 -19.52 -6.92
C LYS A 333 -9.22 -19.68 -7.24
N ALA A 334 -9.78 -18.76 -8.02
CA ALA A 334 -11.18 -18.80 -8.42
C ALA A 334 -11.49 -20.03 -9.30
N ALA A 335 -10.61 -20.38 -10.24
CA ALA A 335 -10.76 -21.56 -11.10
C ALA A 335 -10.78 -22.86 -10.29
N VAL A 336 -9.88 -23.00 -9.31
CA VAL A 336 -9.84 -24.16 -8.41
C VAL A 336 -11.13 -24.28 -7.62
N LEU A 337 -11.61 -23.19 -7.02
CA LEU A 337 -12.86 -23.17 -6.25
C LEU A 337 -14.09 -23.49 -7.13
N GLY A 338 -14.16 -22.93 -8.34
CA GLY A 338 -15.24 -23.20 -9.30
C GLY A 338 -15.30 -24.68 -9.72
N SER A 339 -14.14 -25.30 -9.94
CA SER A 339 -14.06 -26.73 -10.31
C SER A 339 -14.58 -27.66 -9.20
N MET A 340 -14.35 -27.31 -7.92
CA MET A 340 -14.83 -28.08 -6.77
C MET A 340 -16.35 -28.00 -6.62
N VAL A 341 -16.94 -26.83 -6.84
CA VAL A 341 -18.40 -26.64 -6.79
C VAL A 341 -19.10 -27.40 -7.91
N GLY A 342 -18.51 -27.41 -9.13
CA GLY A 342 -19.05 -28.16 -10.26
C GLY A 342 -19.04 -29.69 -10.04
N ARG A 343 -18.04 -30.23 -9.32
CA ARG A 343 -17.99 -31.66 -8.98
C ARG A 343 -19.00 -32.07 -7.91
N ARG A 344 -19.36 -31.19 -6.97
CA ARG A 344 -20.35 -31.50 -5.92
C ARG A 344 -21.80 -31.50 -6.40
N ARG A 345 -22.07 -30.97 -7.60
CA ARG A 345 -23.41 -30.89 -8.19
C ARG A 345 -23.71 -32.01 -9.21
N ARG A 346 -22.77 -32.93 -9.43
CA ARG A 346 -22.95 -34.14 -10.23
C ARG A 346 -23.05 -35.33 -9.29
#